data_AF-A0AAD5R8V0-F1
#
_entry.id   AF-A0AAD5R8V0-F1
#
_cell.length_a   1.000
_cell.length_b   1.000
_cell.length_c   1.000
_cell.angle_alpha   90.00
_cell.angle_beta   90.00
_cell.angle_gamma   90.00
#
_symmetry.space_group_name_H-M   'P 1'
#
loop_
_entity.id
_entity.type
_entity.pdbx_description
1 polymer ?
#
loop_
_entity_poly.entity_id
_entity_poly.type
_entity_poly.pdbx_seq_one_letter_code
_entity_poly.pdbx_strand_id
1 'polypeptide(L)'
;MLLAGVAFNELEYTEIVTARELQREKVQEVEDKLLDTIFDLTTIAGQLHLGRDRAFRNYFLIECLPCLIVENPIDADNIGVCGEATPVADHSEYGDEEAARQHLLGCSGDMSTCVVHGEGRKRRPRWTFVDSLEKVDQIVAACNPRGFREIELAEELTFHRPRINASYGEIGNKASQRTVFLIVHGERSRSCSNA
;
A
#
# COMPACT_ATOMS: atom_id res chain seq x y z
N MET A 1 -6.18 8.30 -23.00
CA MET A 1 -5.28 7.32 -23.66
C MET A 1 -4.34 8.07 -24.58
N LEU A 2 -3.03 7.81 -24.50
CA LEU A 2 -1.97 8.42 -25.34
C LEU A 2 -2.18 8.23 -26.86
N LEU A 3 -3.11 7.35 -27.24
CA LEU A 3 -3.48 7.02 -28.62
C LEU A 3 -4.64 7.86 -29.19
N ALA A 4 -5.31 8.68 -28.37
CA ALA A 4 -6.55 9.34 -28.78
C ALA A 4 -6.35 10.52 -29.77
N GLY A 5 -5.13 11.00 -29.95
CA GLY A 5 -4.82 12.17 -30.76
C GLY A 5 -4.14 11.89 -32.10
N VAL A 6 -3.86 10.63 -32.44
CA VAL A 6 -3.14 10.27 -33.67
C VAL A 6 -4.07 9.55 -34.64
N ALA A 7 -4.26 10.12 -35.83
CA ALA A 7 -5.06 9.52 -36.89
C ALA A 7 -4.28 8.41 -37.61
N PHE A 8 -4.09 7.26 -36.94
CA PHE A 8 -3.30 6.14 -37.47
C PHE A 8 -3.80 5.60 -38.82
N ASN A 9 -5.08 5.82 -39.15
CA ASN A 9 -5.68 5.40 -40.41
C ASN A 9 -5.22 6.25 -41.61
N GLU A 10 -4.63 7.41 -41.35
CA GLU A 10 -4.18 8.39 -42.35
C GLU A 10 -2.65 8.40 -42.52
N LEU A 11 -1.94 7.55 -41.77
CA LEU A 11 -0.48 7.50 -41.74
C LEU A 11 0.07 6.30 -42.51
N GLU A 12 1.20 6.48 -43.17
CA GLU A 12 1.97 5.37 -43.72
C GLU A 12 2.61 4.53 -42.59
N TYR A 13 2.95 3.27 -42.90
CA TYR A 13 3.51 2.34 -41.91
C TYR A 13 4.75 2.89 -41.19
N THR A 14 5.62 3.59 -41.90
CA THR A 14 6.82 4.23 -41.35
C THR A 14 6.46 5.33 -40.35
N GLU A 15 5.48 6.17 -40.69
CA GLU A 15 4.99 7.23 -39.82
C GLU A 15 4.30 6.68 -38.57
N ILE A 16 3.59 5.55 -38.69
CA ILE A 16 3.00 4.84 -37.54
C ILE A 16 4.10 4.36 -36.58
N VAL A 17 5.20 3.82 -37.11
CA VAL A 17 6.34 3.37 -36.29
C VAL A 17 6.95 4.57 -35.56
N THR A 18 7.25 5.65 -36.27
CA THR A 18 7.82 6.88 -35.68
C THR A 18 6.89 7.48 -34.63
N ALA A 19 5.59 7.54 -34.88
CA ALA A 19 4.62 8.04 -33.91
C ALA A 19 4.62 7.22 -32.61
N ARG A 20 4.74 5.88 -32.71
CA ARG A 20 4.85 5.00 -31.53
C ARG A 20 6.16 5.18 -30.78
N GLU A 21 7.27 5.40 -31.48
CA GLU A 21 8.57 5.67 -30.86
C GLU A 21 8.54 6.98 -30.07
N LEU A 22 8.07 8.07 -30.68
CA LEU A 22 7.91 9.38 -30.02
C LEU A 22 6.97 9.30 -28.81
N GLN A 23 5.90 8.50 -28.89
CA GLN A 23 5.01 8.27 -27.75
C GLN A 23 5.71 7.55 -26.61
N ARG A 24 6.53 6.53 -26.90
CA ARG A 24 7.31 5.82 -25.87
C ARG A 24 8.31 6.76 -25.21
N GLU A 25 9.03 7.55 -25.99
CA GLU A 25 9.96 8.55 -25.48
C GLU A 25 9.24 9.57 -24.60
N LYS A 26 8.05 10.03 -25.01
CA LYS A 26 7.28 10.97 -24.20
C LYS A 26 6.79 10.36 -22.89
N VAL A 27 6.37 9.10 -22.91
CA VAL A 27 5.98 8.37 -21.69
C VAL A 27 7.17 8.24 -20.76
N GLN A 28 8.33 7.83 -21.27
CA GLN A 28 9.56 7.72 -20.49
C GLN A 28 9.92 9.06 -19.84
N GLU A 29 9.89 10.16 -20.60
CA GLU A 29 10.19 11.50 -20.07
C GLU A 29 9.22 11.91 -18.94
N VAL A 30 7.94 11.54 -19.04
CA VAL A 30 6.95 11.81 -17.99
C VAL A 30 7.15 10.91 -16.78
N GLU A 31 7.45 9.63 -16.98
CA GLU A 31 7.75 8.67 -15.92
C GLU A 31 8.99 9.10 -15.12
N ASP A 32 10.08 9.48 -15.81
CA ASP A 32 11.31 9.97 -15.17
C ASP A 32 11.03 11.20 -14.30
N LYS A 33 10.28 12.18 -14.83
CA LYS A 33 9.89 13.39 -14.06
C LYS A 33 9.02 13.06 -12.85
N LEU A 34 8.12 12.08 -12.98
CA LEU A 34 7.29 11.63 -11.86
C LEU A 34 8.14 10.94 -10.79
N LEU A 35 9.12 10.12 -11.18
CA LEU A 35 10.06 9.47 -10.26
C LEU A 35 10.90 10.50 -9.50
N ASP A 36 11.43 11.51 -10.19
CA ASP A 36 12.17 12.60 -9.55
C ASP A 36 11.30 13.34 -8.52
N THR A 37 10.07 13.67 -8.90
CA THR A 37 9.10 14.32 -7.99
C THR A 37 8.80 13.44 -6.77
N ILE A 38 8.62 12.13 -6.97
CA ILE A 38 8.40 11.18 -5.87
C ILE A 38 9.61 11.16 -4.94
N PHE A 39 10.82 11.13 -5.48
CA PHE A 39 12.05 11.11 -4.68
C PHE A 39 12.21 12.38 -3.84
N ASP A 40 11.96 13.55 -4.44
CA ASP A 40 12.00 14.83 -3.73
C ASP A 40 10.95 14.88 -2.60
N LEU A 41 9.71 14.48 -2.89
CA LEU A 41 8.63 14.44 -1.89
C LEU A 41 8.93 13.45 -0.77
N THR A 42 9.46 12.27 -1.09
CA THR A 42 9.89 11.24 -0.13
C THR A 42 10.95 11.80 0.81
N THR A 43 11.96 12.49 0.25
CA THR A 43 13.05 13.10 1.00
C THR A 43 12.56 14.21 1.92
N ILE A 44 11.64 15.05 1.45
CA ILE A 44 11.08 16.16 2.24
C ILE A 44 10.14 15.65 3.34
N ALA A 45 9.28 14.67 3.03
CA ALA A 45 8.31 14.13 3.97
C ALA A 45 8.94 13.18 5.00
N GLY A 46 10.11 12.61 4.70
CA GLY A 46 10.71 11.56 5.53
C GLY A 46 9.85 10.30 5.61
N GLN A 47 9.05 10.05 4.56
CA GLN A 47 8.13 8.93 4.44
C GLN A 47 8.60 8.04 3.29
N LEU A 48 9.15 6.89 3.63
CA LEU A 48 9.57 5.89 2.66
C LEU A 48 8.43 4.89 2.41
N HIS A 49 7.96 4.79 1.16
CA HIS A 49 6.99 3.78 0.75
C HIS A 49 7.69 2.44 0.53
N LEU A 50 7.26 1.41 1.27
CA LEU A 50 7.80 0.05 1.20
C LEU A 50 6.99 -0.88 0.31
N GLY A 51 5.85 -0.41 -0.22
CA GLY A 51 5.00 -1.20 -1.10
C GLY A 51 3.58 -1.41 -0.58
N ARG A 52 2.90 -2.38 -1.20
CA ARG A 52 1.49 -2.70 -0.97
C ARG A 52 1.26 -4.19 -0.84
N ASP A 53 0.19 -4.58 -0.16
CA ASP A 53 -0.22 -5.98 -0.09
C ASP A 53 -1.45 -6.28 -0.97
N ARG A 54 -1.98 -7.51 -0.92
CA ARG A 54 -3.19 -7.94 -1.66
C ARG A 54 -4.45 -7.15 -1.30
N ALA A 55 -4.52 -6.61 -0.08
CA ALA A 55 -5.62 -5.78 0.39
C ALA A 55 -5.45 -4.29 0.03
N PHE A 56 -4.43 -3.96 -0.77
CA PHE A 56 -4.09 -2.59 -1.20
C PHE A 56 -3.72 -1.67 -0.03
N ARG A 57 -3.25 -2.24 1.08
CA ARG A 57 -2.71 -1.46 2.20
C ARG A 57 -1.33 -0.96 1.84
N ASN A 58 -1.05 0.33 2.01
CA ASN A 58 0.28 0.90 1.82
C ASN A 58 1.10 0.77 3.11
N TYR A 59 2.37 0.40 2.97
CA TYR A 59 3.31 0.31 4.08
C TYR A 59 4.32 1.44 3.96
N PHE A 60 4.46 2.22 5.02
CA PHE A 60 5.35 3.38 5.06
C PHE A 60 6.26 3.32 6.27
N LEU A 61 7.57 3.42 6.04
CA LEU A 61 8.52 3.74 7.09
C LEU A 61 8.59 5.26 7.21
N ILE A 62 8.16 5.78 8.35
CA ILE A 62 8.38 7.18 8.68
C ILE A 62 9.72 7.27 9.43
N GLU A 63 10.57 8.22 9.04
CA GLU A 63 11.88 8.38 9.67
C GLU A 63 11.84 9.39 10.82
N CYS A 64 10.99 10.41 10.70
CA CYS A 64 10.81 11.42 11.74
C CYS A 64 10.02 10.89 12.96
N LEU A 65 9.18 9.89 12.73
CA LEU A 65 8.54 9.08 13.74
C LEU A 65 9.03 7.66 13.48
N PRO A 66 9.84 7.06 14.37
CA PRO A 66 10.38 5.71 14.18
C PRO A 66 9.32 4.59 14.12
N CYS A 67 8.52 4.60 13.06
CA CYS A 67 7.33 3.78 12.96
C CYS A 67 7.10 3.28 11.55
N LEU A 68 6.72 2.00 11.47
CA LEU A 68 6.08 1.44 10.30
C LEU A 68 4.57 1.69 10.42
N ILE A 69 4.04 2.47 9.49
CA ILE A 69 2.63 2.80 9.39
C ILE A 69 2.02 2.00 8.24
N VAL A 70 0.83 1.46 8.48
CA VAL A 70 -0.01 0.80 7.48
C VAL A 70 -1.22 1.68 7.19
N GLU A 71 -1.35 2.13 5.95
CA GLU A 71 -2.50 2.88 5.46
C GLU A 71 -3.46 1.97 4.71
N ASN A 72 -4.73 1.90 5.13
CA ASN A 72 -5.79 1.28 4.34
C ASN A 72 -6.22 2.22 3.22
N PRO A 73 -6.58 1.68 2.05
CA PRO A 73 -6.90 2.49 0.89
C PRO A 73 -8.21 3.26 1.07
N ILE A 74 -8.29 4.42 0.41
CA ILE A 74 -9.44 5.31 0.38
C ILE A 74 -10.19 5.20 -0.95
N ASP A 75 -11.37 5.83 -1.05
CA ASP A 75 -12.19 5.75 -2.26
C ASP A 75 -11.56 6.41 -3.50
N ALA A 76 -10.54 7.25 -3.31
CA ALA A 76 -9.77 7.84 -4.40
C ALA A 76 -8.67 6.90 -4.94
N ASP A 77 -8.36 5.80 -4.26
CA ASP A 77 -7.34 4.85 -4.69
C ASP A 77 -7.85 3.95 -5.81
N ASN A 78 -6.96 3.67 -6.77
CA ASN A 78 -7.25 2.75 -7.87
C ASN A 78 -7.08 1.28 -7.42
N ILE A 79 -8.08 0.76 -6.71
CA ILE A 79 -8.12 -0.62 -6.19
C ILE A 79 -8.69 -1.61 -7.24
N GLY A 80 -9.44 -1.10 -8.23
CA GLY A 80 -10.12 -1.91 -9.24
C GLY A 80 -11.46 -2.47 -8.76
N VAL A 81 -12.02 -3.41 -9.52
CA VAL A 81 -13.31 -4.06 -9.24
C VAL A 81 -13.10 -5.56 -9.01
N CYS A 82 -14.05 -6.18 -8.31
CA CYS A 82 -14.09 -7.63 -8.22
C CYS A 82 -14.19 -8.30 -9.61
N GLY A 83 -13.40 -9.34 -9.81
CA GLY A 83 -13.57 -10.32 -10.88
C GLY A 83 -14.05 -11.65 -10.30
N GLU A 84 -13.34 -12.73 -10.60
CA GLU A 84 -13.58 -14.02 -9.94
C GLU A 84 -13.08 -14.00 -8.49
N ALA A 85 -13.70 -14.84 -7.65
CA ALA A 85 -13.25 -15.03 -6.29
C ALA A 85 -11.82 -15.59 -6.27
N THR A 86 -10.96 -15.06 -5.40
CA THR A 86 -9.61 -15.59 -5.23
C THR A 86 -9.71 -17.05 -4.76
N PRO A 87 -9.17 -18.01 -5.52
CA PRO A 87 -9.19 -19.41 -5.13
C PRO A 87 -8.38 -19.62 -3.85
N VAL A 88 -8.93 -20.40 -2.92
CA VAL A 88 -8.24 -20.78 -1.69
C VAL A 88 -7.82 -22.24 -1.80
N ALA A 89 -6.50 -22.49 -1.80
CA ALA A 89 -5.96 -23.84 -1.95
C ALA A 89 -6.22 -24.73 -0.73
N ASP A 90 -6.18 -24.14 0.48
CA ASP A 90 -6.43 -24.83 1.73
C ASP A 90 -7.29 -23.96 2.65
N HIS A 91 -8.43 -24.49 3.07
CA HIS A 91 -9.37 -23.86 3.99
C HIS A 91 -9.63 -24.72 5.24
N SER A 92 -8.85 -25.78 5.44
CA SER A 92 -9.05 -26.74 6.52
C SER A 92 -9.00 -26.10 7.91
N GLU A 93 -8.14 -25.11 8.09
CA GLU A 93 -8.01 -24.34 9.34
C GLU A 93 -9.20 -23.39 9.62
N TYR A 94 -9.94 -23.00 8.58
CA TYR A 94 -10.94 -21.92 8.66
C TYR A 94 -12.39 -22.43 8.52
N GLY A 95 -12.56 -23.74 8.38
CA GLY A 95 -13.85 -24.41 8.27
C GLY A 95 -14.44 -24.40 6.86
N ASP A 96 -14.48 -23.24 6.21
CA ASP A 96 -14.95 -23.10 4.83
C ASP A 96 -14.10 -22.13 3.98
N GLU A 97 -14.30 -22.21 2.67
CA GLU A 97 -13.51 -21.45 1.70
C GLU A 97 -13.72 -19.93 1.81
N GLU A 98 -14.94 -19.48 2.14
CA GLU A 98 -15.24 -18.05 2.26
C GLU A 98 -14.64 -17.45 3.53
N ALA A 99 -14.70 -18.18 4.65
CA ALA A 99 -14.03 -17.82 5.89
C ALA A 99 -12.51 -17.73 5.71
N ALA A 100 -11.91 -18.72 5.03
CA ALA A 100 -10.49 -18.69 4.69
C ALA A 100 -10.16 -17.47 3.81
N ARG A 101 -10.98 -17.20 2.80
CA ARG A 101 -10.81 -16.06 1.88
C ARG A 101 -10.89 -14.72 2.62
N GLN A 102 -11.85 -14.56 3.53
CA GLN A 102 -11.98 -13.36 4.35
C GLN A 102 -10.77 -13.18 5.28
N HIS A 103 -10.33 -14.27 5.92
CA HIS A 103 -9.16 -14.24 6.81
C HIS A 103 -7.87 -13.87 6.05
N LEU A 104 -7.69 -14.45 4.87
CA LEU A 104 -6.53 -14.20 4.01
C LEU A 104 -6.62 -12.88 3.23
N LEU A 105 -7.69 -12.09 3.41
CA LEU A 105 -7.92 -10.84 2.66
C LEU A 105 -7.95 -11.06 1.14
N GLY A 106 -8.53 -12.18 0.72
CA GLY A 106 -8.80 -12.52 -0.69
C GLY A 106 -10.03 -11.78 -1.23
N CYS A 107 -10.08 -11.62 -2.55
CA CYS A 107 -11.25 -11.05 -3.22
C CYS A 107 -12.39 -12.07 -3.23
N SER A 108 -13.57 -11.74 -2.69
CA SER A 108 -14.76 -12.62 -2.76
C SER A 108 -15.38 -12.77 -4.15
N GLY A 109 -14.99 -11.92 -5.11
CA GLY A 109 -15.62 -11.84 -6.44
C GLY A 109 -16.95 -11.07 -6.48
N ASP A 110 -17.45 -10.63 -5.32
CA ASP A 110 -18.68 -9.84 -5.22
C ASP A 110 -18.43 -8.52 -4.48
N MET A 111 -18.69 -7.40 -5.15
CA MET A 111 -18.49 -6.05 -4.60
C MET A 111 -19.28 -5.79 -3.32
N SER A 112 -20.43 -6.45 -3.11
CA SER A 112 -21.26 -6.21 -1.93
C SER A 112 -20.68 -6.82 -0.66
N THR A 113 -19.93 -7.91 -0.80
CA THR A 113 -19.35 -8.71 0.30
C THR A 113 -17.83 -8.61 0.39
N CYS A 114 -17.17 -8.12 -0.66
CA CYS A 114 -15.71 -8.13 -0.75
C CYS A 114 -15.04 -7.21 0.27
N VAL A 115 -14.14 -7.78 1.08
CA VAL A 115 -13.34 -7.04 2.05
C VAL A 115 -12.14 -6.30 1.42
N VAL A 116 -11.86 -6.53 0.14
CA VAL A 116 -10.76 -5.91 -0.61
C VAL A 116 -11.26 -4.75 -1.47
N HIS A 117 -12.24 -5.03 -2.33
CA HIS A 117 -12.76 -4.06 -3.30
C HIS A 117 -14.11 -3.45 -2.88
N GLY A 118 -14.85 -4.06 -1.95
CA GLY A 118 -16.18 -3.64 -1.56
C GLY A 118 -16.23 -2.67 -0.36
N GLU A 119 -17.43 -2.36 0.10
CA GLU A 119 -17.69 -1.42 1.21
C GLU A 119 -17.09 -1.90 2.54
N GLY A 120 -16.87 -3.22 2.68
CA GLY A 120 -16.24 -3.82 3.85
C GLY A 120 -14.87 -3.23 4.19
N ARG A 121 -14.13 -2.73 3.18
CA ARG A 121 -12.83 -2.07 3.39
C ARG A 121 -12.93 -0.80 4.24
N LYS A 122 -14.04 -0.05 4.14
CA LYS A 122 -14.23 1.24 4.84
C LYS A 122 -14.41 1.09 6.34
N ARG A 123 -14.67 -0.14 6.81
CA ARG A 123 -14.76 -0.45 8.25
C ARG A 123 -13.40 -0.54 8.91
N ARG A 124 -12.30 -0.61 8.14
CA ARG A 124 -10.95 -0.71 8.68
C ARG A 124 -10.45 0.66 9.12
N PRO A 125 -9.65 0.71 10.21
CA PRO A 125 -9.00 1.96 10.60
C PRO A 125 -8.11 2.43 9.45
N ARG A 126 -8.16 3.71 9.09
CA ARG A 126 -7.34 4.24 8.00
C ARG A 126 -5.84 3.99 8.24
N TRP A 127 -5.38 4.24 9.46
CA TRP A 127 -3.98 4.13 9.83
C TRP A 127 -3.82 3.12 10.96
N THR A 128 -2.85 2.22 10.82
CA THR A 128 -2.43 1.29 11.87
C THR A 128 -0.92 1.40 12.07
N PHE A 129 -0.46 1.26 13.31
CA PHE A 129 0.95 1.29 13.66
C PHE A 129 1.47 -0.13 13.94
N VAL A 130 2.67 -0.43 13.43
CA VAL A 130 3.42 -1.65 13.74
C VAL A 130 4.51 -1.28 14.74
N ASP A 131 4.45 -1.84 15.94
CA ASP A 131 5.24 -1.43 17.10
C ASP A 131 6.43 -2.34 17.42
N SER A 132 6.61 -3.44 16.69
CA SER A 132 7.65 -4.41 16.98
C SER A 132 8.18 -5.07 15.71
N LEU A 133 9.44 -5.52 15.77
CA LEU A 133 10.02 -6.33 14.70
C LEU A 133 9.31 -7.66 14.53
N GLU A 134 8.77 -8.25 15.60
CA GLU A 134 8.02 -9.49 15.52
C GLU A 134 6.79 -9.33 14.60
N LYS A 135 6.06 -8.20 14.72
CA LYS A 135 4.95 -7.90 13.83
C LYS A 135 5.41 -7.63 12.39
N VAL A 136 6.59 -7.04 12.19
CA VAL A 136 7.20 -6.89 10.86
C VAL A 136 7.46 -8.27 10.25
N ASP A 137 8.05 -9.19 11.03
CA ASP A 137 8.35 -10.54 10.58
C ASP A 137 7.05 -11.32 10.28
N GLN A 138 5.97 -11.11 11.05
CA GLN A 138 4.64 -11.65 10.76
C GLN A 138 4.06 -11.11 9.45
N ILE A 139 4.26 -9.83 9.15
CA ILE A 139 3.81 -9.24 7.87
C ILE A 139 4.57 -9.89 6.71
N VAL A 140 5.90 -10.00 6.81
CA VAL A 140 6.73 -10.65 5.78
C VAL A 140 6.32 -12.11 5.59
N ALA A 141 6.06 -12.84 6.67
CA ALA A 141 5.60 -14.23 6.60
C ALA A 141 4.19 -14.38 5.98
N ALA A 142 3.32 -13.38 6.17
CA ALA A 142 1.98 -13.36 5.58
C ALA A 142 1.99 -12.97 4.09
N CYS A 143 3.06 -12.36 3.58
CA CYS A 143 3.19 -12.03 2.16
C CYS A 143 3.19 -13.29 1.30
N ASN A 144 2.35 -13.30 0.26
CA ASN A 144 2.33 -14.41 -0.70
C ASN A 144 3.56 -14.34 -1.62
N PRO A 145 4.44 -15.35 -1.65
CA PRO A 145 5.65 -15.33 -2.47
C PRO A 145 5.36 -15.33 -3.99
N ARG A 146 4.14 -15.67 -4.41
CA ARG A 146 3.69 -15.59 -5.80
C ARG A 146 2.93 -14.29 -6.10
N GLY A 147 2.66 -13.47 -5.09
CA GLY A 147 1.90 -12.23 -5.23
C GLY A 147 2.78 -11.10 -5.71
N PHE A 148 2.47 -10.51 -6.87
CA PHE A 148 3.26 -9.43 -7.48
C PHE A 148 3.52 -8.23 -6.55
N ARG A 149 2.50 -7.80 -5.80
CA ARG A 149 2.63 -6.69 -4.83
C ARG A 149 3.38 -7.12 -3.57
N GLU A 150 3.17 -8.36 -3.16
CA GLU A 150 3.60 -8.86 -1.86
C GLU A 150 5.06 -9.30 -1.86
N ILE A 151 5.57 -9.74 -3.01
CA ILE A 151 7.00 -10.02 -3.19
C ILE A 151 7.81 -8.72 -3.06
N GLU A 152 7.38 -7.65 -3.73
CA GLU A 152 7.99 -6.32 -3.63
C GLU A 152 7.96 -5.81 -2.17
N LEU A 153 6.79 -5.88 -1.52
CA LEU A 153 6.66 -5.49 -0.12
C LEU A 153 7.56 -6.31 0.82
N ALA A 154 7.64 -7.63 0.61
CA ALA A 154 8.48 -8.50 1.43
C ALA A 154 9.98 -8.20 1.25
N GLU A 155 10.42 -7.94 0.01
CA GLU A 155 11.78 -7.55 -0.32
C GLU A 155 12.15 -6.22 0.36
N GLU A 156 11.30 -5.21 0.21
CA GLU A 156 11.51 -3.89 0.81
C GLU A 156 11.52 -3.92 2.34
N LEU A 157 10.57 -4.62 2.97
CA LEU A 157 10.55 -4.79 4.43
C LEU A 157 11.80 -5.51 4.93
N THR A 158 12.30 -6.49 4.17
CA THR A 158 13.52 -7.24 4.52
C THR A 158 14.77 -6.38 4.35
N PHE A 159 14.87 -5.65 3.24
CA PHE A 159 15.99 -4.76 2.96
C PHE A 159 16.08 -3.62 3.97
N HIS A 160 14.94 -2.99 4.30
CA HIS A 160 14.87 -1.90 5.27
C HIS A 160 14.80 -2.36 6.73
N ARG A 161 14.81 -3.68 7.01
CA ARG A 161 14.70 -4.23 8.36
C ARG A 161 15.69 -3.63 9.37
N PRO A 162 16.98 -3.42 9.06
CA PRO A 162 17.91 -2.78 9.98
C PRO A 162 17.52 -1.33 10.32
N ARG A 163 17.00 -0.58 9.34
CA ARG A 163 16.51 0.80 9.54
C ARG A 163 15.25 0.83 10.40
N ILE A 164 14.32 -0.10 10.15
CA ILE A 164 13.11 -0.27 10.97
C ILE A 164 13.50 -0.58 12.42
N ASN A 165 14.44 -1.51 12.64
CA ASN A 165 14.92 -1.84 13.99
C ASN A 165 15.58 -0.65 14.71
N ALA A 166 16.45 0.08 14.00
CA ALA A 166 17.11 1.26 14.55
C ALA A 166 16.07 2.30 14.98
N SER A 167 15.03 2.48 14.18
CA SER A 167 13.92 3.38 14.50
C SER A 167 13.25 2.98 15.83
N TYR A 168 12.86 1.70 16.01
CA TYR A 168 12.25 1.25 17.27
C TYR A 168 13.16 1.42 18.49
N GLY A 169 14.47 1.25 18.33
CA GLY A 169 15.45 1.49 19.39
C GLY A 169 15.50 2.95 19.86
N GLU A 170 15.22 3.91 18.97
CA GLU A 170 15.16 5.33 19.32
C GLU A 170 13.88 5.72 20.08
N ILE A 171 12.76 4.98 19.92
CA ILE A 171 11.53 5.20 20.68
C ILE A 171 11.77 5.00 22.18
N GLY A 172 12.51 3.96 22.55
CA GLY A 172 12.82 3.65 23.95
C GLY A 172 13.54 4.78 24.68
N ASN A 173 14.33 5.58 23.95
CA ASN A 173 15.02 6.77 24.50
C ASN A 173 14.23 8.07 24.32
N LYS A 174 13.51 8.25 23.20
CA LYS A 174 12.79 9.50 22.87
C LYS A 174 11.39 9.60 23.49
N ALA A 175 10.75 8.50 23.87
CA ALA A 175 9.49 8.52 24.63
C ALA A 175 9.64 9.20 26.01
N SER A 176 10.87 9.32 26.53
CA SER A 176 11.20 10.10 27.72
C SER A 176 11.30 11.61 27.46
N GLN A 177 11.40 12.06 26.20
CA GLN A 177 11.70 13.47 25.88
C GLN A 177 10.73 14.19 24.94
N ARG A 178 9.90 13.52 24.14
CA ARG A 178 8.88 14.22 23.32
C ARG A 178 7.63 13.38 23.13
N THR A 179 6.58 13.74 23.87
CA THR A 179 5.21 13.34 23.55
C THR A 179 4.83 13.96 22.21
N VAL A 180 5.01 13.21 21.12
CA VAL A 180 4.40 13.58 19.84
C VAL A 180 2.93 13.18 19.90
N PHE A 181 2.07 14.17 20.15
CA PHE A 181 0.64 14.01 19.96
C PHE A 181 0.36 13.85 18.46
N LEU A 182 0.17 12.62 18.02
CA LEU A 182 -0.46 12.35 16.74
C LEU A 182 -1.93 12.73 16.90
N ILE A 183 -2.31 13.91 16.37
CA ILE A 183 -3.71 14.32 16.30
C ILE A 183 -4.38 13.40 15.27
N VAL A 184 -4.89 12.27 15.74
CA VAL A 184 -5.91 11.54 15.02
C VAL A 184 -7.16 12.40 15.11
N HIS A 185 -7.45 13.16 14.05
CA HIS A 185 -8.76 13.80 13.88
C HIS A 185 -9.81 12.70 13.75
N GLY A 186 -10.29 12.24 14.90
CA GLY A 186 -11.47 11.42 15.07
C GLY A 186 -12.25 12.02 16.22
N GLU A 187 -13.29 12.78 15.89
CA GLU A 187 -14.23 13.30 16.87
C GLU A 187 -14.71 12.18 17.79
N ARG A 188 -14.39 12.29 19.08
CA ARG A 188 -15.19 11.75 20.18
C ARG A 188 -14.83 12.50 21.45
N SER A 189 -15.62 13.52 21.72
CA SER A 189 -15.78 14.15 23.02
C SER A 189 -16.00 13.10 24.12
N ARG A 190 -15.09 12.99 25.07
CA ARG A 190 -15.41 12.64 26.47
C ARG A 190 -14.48 13.40 27.40
N SER A 191 -15.06 14.39 28.07
CA SER A 191 -14.53 15.06 29.24
C SER A 191 -14.40 14.06 30.39
N CYS A 192 -13.19 13.83 30.88
CA CYS A 192 -12.97 13.30 32.23
C CYS A 192 -12.68 14.49 33.15
N SER A 193 -13.68 14.86 33.95
CA SER A 193 -13.52 15.72 35.12
C SER A 193 -13.13 14.86 36.32
N ASN A 194 -12.10 15.33 37.03
CA ASN A 194 -11.54 14.76 38.26
C ASN A 194 -12.58 14.49 39.36
N ALA A 195 -12.40 13.36 40.05
CA ALA A 195 -12.50 13.19 41.50
C ALA A 195 -11.72 11.95 41.92
#